data_AF-A0A8G2CAT7-F1
#
_entry.id   AF-A0A8G2CAT7-F1
#
_cell.length_a   1.000
_cell.length_b   1.000
_cell.length_c   1.000
_cell.angle_alpha   90.00
_cell.angle_beta   90.00
_cell.angle_gamma   90.00
#
_symmetry.space_group_name_H-M   'P 1'
#
loop_
_entity.id
_entity.type
_entity.pdbx_description
1 polymer ?
#
loop_
_entity_poly.entity_id
_entity_poly.type
_entity_poly.pdbx_seq_one_letter_code
_entity_poly.pdbx_strand_id
1 'polypeptide(L)'
;MQSVMRTVILAVLMLMLSMSVAFAEGAKTFGIVPFTVNGPKTFTYLERAIPQMLSSRLFWKDKFIPVDASALDGVVTPANNAEAQKTLAASGADYLVYGSVNIIGDQTSLDVRVADKKGNVWPRSASSSLNDMIPTLQNIAGAINTEVFDRPDARAQAVAQAKERVNQMNPAITVNQTSANQEIYLNPQFRYAGNNDSENRLRSNALRFAAHGMAVADLTGDKKNEVVLLDKHTVRVFNFEKNILVPLTEVKPQRRFDLLTVRAADIDRDGVSELIVSGMDKDQASQTFFYTMKSGKLVEFAPSVKMLVNVVPLPPTYLPTLIGQKTRKGGTVFRPGIEELAYVNGEVVSSRRVAVPKKANLYNFVWVPDDEGDKVLVLLPDSEKVAVFNSKFDRMVSSAVSYSGSTVSIENDDTMPGLGKDKLLIPSKYYIPMPFVVEDLDHNGKYEVLVNKPISVAAQFFDRYRFFPQGEIHSLQWDGVGLALQWKTRRIKGGVMAYQIADLDNDGIMDLVVGINTHPGATGFEARKTMVLGYPLDLAKADPNTPASSDYSQEQ
;
A
#
# COMPACT_ATOMS: atom_id res chain seq x y z
N MET A 1 8.45 24.67 -70.98
CA MET A 1 8.42 23.77 -69.80
C MET A 1 9.41 24.17 -68.70
N GLN A 2 10.65 24.55 -69.00
CA GLN A 2 11.65 24.86 -67.96
C GLN A 2 11.38 26.13 -67.13
N SER A 3 10.74 27.16 -67.68
CA SER A 3 10.38 28.38 -66.92
C SER A 3 9.26 28.10 -65.91
N VAL A 4 8.18 27.44 -66.35
CA VAL A 4 7.03 27.05 -65.50
C VAL A 4 7.47 26.12 -64.36
N MET A 5 8.40 25.19 -64.63
CA MET A 5 8.94 24.31 -63.60
C MET A 5 9.78 25.05 -62.56
N ARG A 6 10.52 26.10 -62.96
CA ARG A 6 11.24 26.98 -62.02
C ARG A 6 10.31 27.83 -61.18
N THR A 7 9.22 28.37 -61.75
CA THR A 7 8.25 29.17 -61.00
C THR A 7 7.48 28.33 -59.99
N VAL A 8 7.12 27.09 -60.35
CA VAL A 8 6.44 26.16 -59.43
C VAL A 8 7.37 25.71 -58.31
N ILE A 9 8.65 25.43 -58.59
CA ILE A 9 9.62 25.08 -57.55
C ILE A 9 9.88 26.27 -56.61
N LEU A 10 9.97 27.50 -57.12
CA LEU A 10 10.16 28.69 -56.28
C LEU A 10 8.92 28.99 -55.42
N ALA A 11 7.71 28.78 -55.96
CA ALA A 11 6.46 28.96 -55.25
C ALA A 11 6.28 27.89 -54.15
N VAL A 12 6.67 26.64 -54.41
CA VAL A 12 6.66 25.56 -53.41
C VAL A 12 7.74 25.78 -52.34
N LEU A 13 8.91 26.31 -52.70
CA LEU A 13 9.95 26.68 -51.72
C LEU A 13 9.49 27.85 -50.83
N MET A 14 8.84 28.88 -51.39
CA MET A 14 8.25 29.98 -50.61
C MET A 14 7.09 29.53 -49.73
N LEU A 15 6.28 28.55 -50.18
CA LEU A 15 5.21 27.96 -49.37
C LEU A 15 5.75 27.06 -48.23
N MET A 16 6.92 26.45 -48.42
CA MET A 16 7.60 25.68 -47.37
C MET A 16 8.37 26.56 -46.38
N LEU A 17 8.79 27.76 -46.79
CA LEU A 17 9.44 28.74 -45.91
C LEU A 17 8.45 29.56 -45.05
N SER A 18 7.15 29.60 -45.40
CA SER A 18 6.12 30.28 -44.60
C SER A 18 5.44 29.40 -43.54
N MET A 19 5.78 28.11 -43.44
CA MET A 19 5.22 27.17 -42.44
C MET A 19 6.06 27.03 -41.15
N SER A 20 7.01 27.93 -40.88
CA SER A 20 7.88 27.84 -39.70
C SER A 20 7.92 29.12 -38.86
N VAL A 21 6.77 29.48 -38.28
CA VAL A 21 6.68 30.06 -36.92
C VAL A 21 5.25 29.88 -36.37
N ALA A 22 4.84 28.62 -36.19
CA ALA A 22 4.04 28.35 -35.00
C ALA A 22 5.06 28.19 -33.87
N PHE A 23 5.20 29.22 -33.03
CA PHE A 23 5.92 29.08 -31.78
C PHE A 23 5.35 27.85 -31.08
N ALA A 24 6.13 26.78 -31.00
CA ALA A 24 5.96 25.85 -29.91
C ALA A 24 6.11 26.71 -28.65
N GLU A 25 4.99 26.99 -27.98
CA GLU A 25 4.98 27.64 -26.68
C GLU A 25 5.77 26.72 -25.77
N GLY A 26 7.07 26.98 -25.66
CA GLY A 26 7.99 26.22 -24.83
C GLY A 26 7.44 26.18 -23.41
N ALA A 27 7.75 25.10 -22.69
CA ALA A 27 7.28 24.94 -21.31
C ALA A 27 7.54 26.22 -20.51
N LYS A 28 6.48 26.79 -19.95
CA LYS A 28 6.58 27.97 -19.09
C LYS A 28 7.22 27.57 -17.78
N THR A 29 8.00 28.48 -17.22
CA THR A 29 8.73 28.24 -15.98
C THR A 29 8.08 28.96 -14.81
N PHE A 30 8.10 28.36 -13.62
CA PHE A 30 7.63 29.04 -12.41
C PHE A 30 8.63 28.92 -11.26
N GLY A 31 8.74 29.98 -10.48
CA GLY A 31 9.53 30.04 -9.26
C GLY A 31 8.63 30.18 -8.04
N ILE A 32 8.99 29.51 -6.94
CA ILE A 32 8.26 29.64 -5.67
C ILE A 32 9.24 30.06 -4.59
N VAL A 33 9.04 31.25 -4.03
CA VAL A 33 9.87 31.76 -2.93
C VAL A 33 9.41 31.18 -1.59
N PRO A 34 10.26 31.20 -0.56
CA PRO A 34 9.84 30.91 0.81
C PRO A 34 8.58 31.69 1.17
N PHE A 35 7.68 31.07 1.94
CA PHE A 35 6.46 31.73 2.44
C PHE A 35 6.75 32.41 3.77
N THR A 36 6.15 33.58 4.00
CA THR A 36 6.21 34.21 5.33
C THR A 36 5.30 33.46 6.30
N VAL A 37 5.84 32.99 7.43
CA VAL A 37 5.05 32.32 8.48
C VAL A 37 4.86 33.28 9.66
N ASN A 38 3.62 33.71 9.89
CA ASN A 38 3.24 34.51 11.04
C ASN A 38 2.56 33.60 12.07
N GLY A 39 3.34 33.09 13.04
CA GLY A 39 2.85 32.18 14.08
C GLY A 39 3.97 31.77 15.05
N PRO A 40 3.69 30.83 15.97
CA PRO A 40 4.71 30.28 16.87
C PRO A 40 5.93 29.71 16.14
N LYS A 41 7.12 29.80 16.75
CA LYS A 41 8.40 29.31 16.17
C LYS A 41 8.39 27.82 15.78
N THR A 42 7.46 27.04 16.33
CA THR A 42 7.26 25.64 15.94
C THR A 42 6.84 25.46 14.49
N PHE A 43 6.29 26.50 13.85
CA PHE A 43 5.76 26.43 12.47
C PHE A 43 6.71 26.99 11.40
N THR A 44 7.93 27.40 11.77
CA THR A 44 8.94 27.94 10.83
C THR A 44 9.28 26.97 9.68
N TYR A 45 9.08 25.66 9.87
CA TYR A 45 9.25 24.68 8.79
C TYR A 45 8.32 24.93 7.59
N LEU A 46 7.17 25.58 7.79
CA LEU A 46 6.19 25.89 6.74
C LEU A 46 6.71 26.88 5.70
N GLU A 47 7.70 27.71 6.07
CA GLU A 47 8.37 28.65 5.15
C GLU A 47 8.95 27.91 3.93
N ARG A 48 9.44 26.68 4.14
CA ARG A 48 10.01 25.81 3.09
C ARG A 48 9.06 24.71 2.63
N ALA A 49 8.18 24.21 3.51
CA ALA A 49 7.27 23.13 3.16
C ALA A 49 6.17 23.56 2.16
N ILE A 50 5.57 24.75 2.33
CA ILE A 50 4.52 25.24 1.44
C ILE A 50 5.02 25.40 -0.01
N PRO A 51 6.20 26.01 -0.26
CA PRO A 51 6.78 26.05 -1.60
C PRO A 51 6.96 24.68 -2.26
N GLN A 52 7.43 23.68 -1.53
CA GLN A 52 7.60 22.32 -2.06
C GLN A 52 6.27 21.68 -2.44
N MET A 53 5.25 21.86 -1.60
CA MET A 53 3.90 21.35 -1.85
C MET A 53 3.24 22.01 -3.06
N LEU A 54 3.41 23.33 -3.22
CA LEU A 54 2.91 24.05 -4.40
C LEU A 54 3.67 23.65 -5.66
N SER A 55 5.01 23.54 -5.59
CA SER A 55 5.84 23.18 -6.75
C SER A 55 5.42 21.85 -7.36
N SER A 56 5.18 20.84 -6.52
CA SER A 56 4.68 19.54 -6.98
C SER A 56 3.29 19.60 -7.65
N ARG A 57 2.43 20.54 -7.25
CA ARG A 57 1.04 20.63 -7.74
C ARG A 57 0.90 21.51 -8.98
N LEU A 58 1.77 22.50 -9.11
CA LEU A 58 1.86 23.40 -10.25
C LEU A 58 2.70 22.79 -11.40
N PHE A 59 3.52 21.78 -11.10
CA PHE A 59 4.25 21.05 -12.12
C PHE A 59 3.31 20.37 -13.12
N TRP A 60 3.52 20.67 -14.39
CA TRP A 60 2.87 20.02 -15.51
C TRP A 60 3.94 19.67 -16.53
N LYS A 61 4.18 18.36 -16.69
CA LYS A 61 5.16 17.82 -17.64
C LYS A 61 5.02 18.50 -19.01
N ASP A 62 6.15 19.00 -19.51
CA ASP A 62 6.32 19.65 -20.81
C ASP A 62 5.54 20.96 -21.01
N LYS A 63 4.87 21.49 -19.97
CA LYS A 63 4.10 22.75 -20.04
C LYS A 63 4.39 23.77 -18.95
N PHE A 64 4.56 23.33 -17.71
CA PHE A 64 4.88 24.18 -16.55
C PHE A 64 5.94 23.50 -15.68
N ILE A 65 7.15 24.03 -15.67
CA ILE A 65 8.32 23.41 -15.04
C ILE A 65 8.90 24.36 -13.98
N PRO A 66 9.27 23.87 -12.78
CA PRO A 66 9.91 24.72 -11.78
C PRO A 66 11.30 25.15 -12.26
N VAL A 67 11.70 26.39 -11.92
CA VAL A 67 13.10 26.81 -12.06
C VAL A 67 14.00 26.08 -11.08
N ASP A 68 15.30 26.02 -11.37
CA ASP A 68 16.29 25.42 -10.48
C ASP A 68 16.25 26.09 -9.09
N ALA A 69 16.32 25.28 -8.02
CA ALA A 69 16.24 25.77 -6.65
C ALA A 69 17.35 26.78 -6.31
N SER A 70 18.52 26.67 -6.98
CA SER A 70 19.63 27.63 -6.83
C SER A 70 19.30 29.03 -7.34
N ALA A 71 18.36 29.18 -8.28
CA ALA A 71 17.94 30.48 -8.82
C ALA A 71 17.10 31.31 -7.84
N LEU A 72 16.61 30.68 -6.77
CA LEU A 72 15.78 31.30 -5.73
C LEU A 72 16.40 31.15 -4.32
N ASP A 73 17.65 30.70 -4.25
CA ASP A 73 18.34 30.53 -2.98
C ASP A 73 18.66 31.89 -2.35
N GLY A 74 18.39 32.04 -1.06
CA GLY A 74 18.53 33.31 -0.34
C GLY A 74 17.49 34.40 -0.67
N VAL A 75 16.51 34.12 -1.52
CA VAL A 75 15.43 35.07 -1.86
C VAL A 75 14.37 35.09 -0.76
N VAL A 76 14.03 36.28 -0.26
CA VAL A 76 12.96 36.50 0.72
C VAL A 76 11.63 36.77 0.02
N THR A 77 10.52 36.43 0.65
CA THR A 77 9.16 36.72 0.16
C THR A 77 9.00 38.22 -0.15
N PRO A 78 8.63 38.60 -1.39
CA PRO A 78 8.37 40.00 -1.74
C PRO A 78 7.24 40.62 -0.92
N ALA A 79 7.42 41.86 -0.46
CA ALA A 79 6.40 42.58 0.31
C ALA A 79 5.34 43.27 -0.58
N ASN A 80 5.68 43.56 -1.84
CA ASN A 80 4.83 44.26 -2.79
C ASN A 80 5.05 43.78 -4.23
N ASN A 81 4.15 44.19 -5.14
CA ASN A 81 4.21 43.78 -6.54
C ASN A 81 5.50 44.25 -7.25
N ALA A 82 6.07 45.38 -6.87
CA ALA A 82 7.30 45.89 -7.49
C ALA A 82 8.53 45.02 -7.13
N GLU A 83 8.62 44.58 -5.88
CA GLU A 83 9.61 43.60 -5.44
C GLU A 83 9.40 42.23 -6.08
N ALA A 84 8.14 41.78 -6.22
CA ALA A 84 7.82 40.53 -6.88
C ALA A 84 8.28 40.53 -8.36
N GLN A 85 8.11 41.65 -9.07
CA GLN A 85 8.59 41.81 -10.44
C GLN A 85 10.13 41.82 -10.53
N LYS A 86 10.80 42.44 -9.57
CA LYS A 86 12.28 42.42 -9.49
C LYS A 86 12.81 41.02 -9.24
N THR A 87 12.19 40.27 -8.32
CA THR A 87 12.54 38.88 -8.02
C THR A 87 12.25 37.95 -9.19
N LEU A 88 11.11 38.13 -9.88
CA LEU A 88 10.77 37.40 -11.09
C LEU A 88 11.84 37.60 -12.17
N ALA A 89 12.24 38.85 -12.43
CA ALA A 89 13.29 39.18 -13.39
C ALA A 89 14.66 38.56 -13.02
N ALA A 90 15.00 38.49 -11.73
CA ALA A 90 16.25 37.88 -11.26
C ALA A 90 16.24 36.34 -11.34
N SER A 91 15.09 35.71 -11.13
CA SER A 91 14.94 34.25 -11.11
C SER A 91 14.92 33.58 -12.49
N GLY A 92 14.67 34.36 -13.55
CA GLY A 92 14.49 33.84 -14.91
C GLY A 92 13.15 33.11 -15.17
N ALA A 93 12.32 32.92 -14.14
CA ALA A 93 11.01 32.26 -14.25
C ALA A 93 10.00 33.09 -15.07
N ASP A 94 8.99 32.45 -15.66
CA ASP A 94 7.85 33.12 -16.31
C ASP A 94 6.76 33.53 -15.31
N TYR A 95 6.64 32.79 -14.20
CA TYR A 95 5.74 33.08 -13.09
C TYR A 95 6.46 33.03 -11.74
N LEU A 96 6.08 33.91 -10.81
CA LEU A 96 6.55 33.90 -9.43
C LEU A 96 5.37 33.65 -8.49
N VAL A 97 5.48 32.62 -7.65
CA VAL A 97 4.51 32.29 -6.61
C VAL A 97 5.07 32.68 -5.25
N TYR A 98 4.35 33.51 -4.51
CA TYR A 98 4.76 34.02 -3.20
C TYR A 98 3.55 34.21 -2.29
N GLY A 99 3.75 34.24 -0.98
CA GLY A 99 2.62 34.29 -0.06
C GLY A 99 2.99 34.26 1.41
N SER A 100 1.95 34.23 2.23
CA SER A 100 2.06 34.18 3.69
C SER A 100 1.08 33.19 4.29
N VAL A 101 1.44 32.63 5.43
CA VAL A 101 0.56 31.83 6.27
C VAL A 101 0.49 32.44 7.66
N ASN A 102 -0.72 32.68 8.14
CA ASN A 102 -1.00 33.22 9.46
C ASN A 102 -1.64 32.12 10.31
N ILE A 103 -1.05 31.82 11.48
CA ILE A 103 -1.51 30.77 12.39
C ILE A 103 -1.83 31.39 13.74
N ILE A 104 -3.09 31.30 14.16
CA ILE A 104 -3.58 31.78 15.45
C ILE A 104 -4.39 30.66 16.11
N GLY A 105 -3.82 30.05 17.15
CA GLY A 105 -4.41 28.86 17.77
C GLY A 105 -4.48 27.70 16.78
N ASP A 106 -5.69 27.20 16.52
CA ASP A 106 -5.98 26.13 15.56
C ASP A 106 -6.44 26.65 14.18
N GLN A 107 -6.58 27.96 14.01
CA GLN A 107 -7.01 28.56 12.75
C GLN A 107 -5.80 29.01 11.92
N THR A 108 -5.84 28.69 10.63
CA THR A 108 -4.82 29.03 9.66
C THR A 108 -5.43 29.82 8.51
N SER A 109 -4.82 30.95 8.15
CA SER A 109 -5.13 31.70 6.93
C SER A 109 -3.94 31.66 6.00
N LEU A 110 -4.19 31.28 4.75
CA LEU A 110 -3.16 31.17 3.72
C LEU A 110 -3.46 32.17 2.61
N ASP A 111 -2.46 32.99 2.28
CA ASP A 111 -2.49 33.94 1.17
C ASP A 111 -1.43 33.55 0.16
N VAL A 112 -1.82 33.27 -1.09
CA VAL A 112 -0.96 32.92 -2.21
C VAL A 112 -1.17 33.93 -3.33
N ARG A 113 -0.09 34.44 -3.91
CA ARG A 113 -0.10 35.32 -5.07
C ARG A 113 0.75 34.71 -6.17
N VAL A 114 0.27 34.79 -7.41
CA VAL A 114 1.03 34.44 -8.60
C VAL A 114 1.23 35.69 -9.43
N ALA A 115 2.47 36.02 -9.81
CA ALA A 115 2.79 37.15 -10.67
C ALA A 115 3.41 36.67 -11.99
N ASP A 116 3.06 37.30 -13.12
CA ASP A 116 3.69 37.05 -14.43
C ASP A 116 4.63 38.18 -14.87
N LYS A 117 5.37 37.95 -15.97
CA LYS A 117 6.26 38.94 -16.60
C LYS A 117 5.54 40.19 -17.14
N LYS A 118 4.22 40.14 -17.32
CA LYS A 118 3.41 41.25 -17.86
C LYS A 118 2.89 42.18 -16.77
N GLY A 119 3.16 41.86 -15.49
CA GLY A 119 2.69 42.64 -14.36
C GLY A 119 1.33 42.20 -13.80
N ASN A 120 0.73 41.13 -14.33
CA ASN A 120 -0.51 40.57 -13.80
C ASN A 120 -0.24 39.85 -12.48
N VAL A 121 -1.17 39.99 -11.52
CA VAL A 121 -1.10 39.31 -10.23
C VAL A 121 -2.44 38.66 -9.92
N TRP A 122 -2.42 37.35 -9.64
CA TRP A 122 -3.60 36.58 -9.24
C TRP A 122 -3.52 36.24 -7.74
N PRO A 123 -4.27 36.94 -6.88
CA PRO A 123 -4.31 36.65 -5.45
C PRO A 123 -5.33 35.54 -5.12
N ARG A 124 -4.97 34.65 -4.20
CA ARG A 124 -5.83 33.61 -3.64
C ARG A 124 -5.64 33.55 -2.14
N SER A 125 -6.73 33.60 -1.40
CA SER A 125 -6.71 33.42 0.03
C SER A 125 -7.74 32.38 0.44
N ALA A 126 -7.43 31.64 1.49
CA ALA A 126 -8.37 30.72 2.11
C ALA A 126 -8.00 30.53 3.59
N SER A 127 -9.02 30.29 4.40
CA SER A 127 -8.88 30.07 5.84
C SER A 127 -9.45 28.70 6.19
N SER A 128 -8.77 27.97 7.07
CA SER A 128 -9.17 26.64 7.52
C SER A 128 -8.57 26.31 8.88
N SER A 129 -8.94 25.17 9.47
CA SER A 129 -8.19 24.61 10.59
C SER A 129 -6.75 24.27 10.17
N LEU A 130 -5.83 24.12 11.13
CA LEU A 130 -4.47 23.67 10.87
C LEU A 130 -4.45 22.26 10.25
N ASN A 131 -5.37 21.39 10.68
CA ASN A 131 -5.55 20.05 10.13
C ASN A 131 -6.00 20.06 8.66
N ASP A 132 -6.80 21.05 8.28
CA ASP A 132 -7.33 21.23 6.92
C ASP A 132 -6.46 22.12 6.02
N MET A 133 -5.33 22.64 6.53
CA MET A 133 -4.44 23.50 5.75
C MET A 133 -3.96 22.83 4.46
N ILE A 134 -3.73 21.52 4.51
CA ILE A 134 -3.31 20.75 3.33
C ILE A 134 -4.44 20.70 2.28
N PRO A 135 -5.67 20.22 2.58
CA PRO A 135 -6.86 20.37 1.73
C PRO A 135 -7.01 21.77 1.11
N THR A 136 -6.87 22.81 1.93
CA THR A 136 -7.00 24.22 1.52
C THR A 136 -5.93 24.63 0.50
N LEU A 137 -4.67 24.28 0.73
CA LEU A 137 -3.58 24.49 -0.21
C LEU A 137 -3.81 23.72 -1.53
N GLN A 138 -4.49 22.56 -1.48
CA GLN A 138 -4.85 21.81 -2.70
C GLN A 138 -5.83 22.58 -3.56
N ASN A 139 -6.86 23.15 -2.94
CA ASN A 139 -7.89 23.90 -3.64
C ASN A 139 -7.31 25.16 -4.28
N ILE A 140 -6.41 25.85 -3.58
CA ILE A 140 -5.69 27.00 -4.13
C ILE A 140 -4.83 26.60 -5.33
N ALA A 141 -4.04 25.52 -5.23
CA ALA A 141 -3.22 25.05 -6.35
C ALA A 141 -4.07 24.60 -7.55
N GLY A 142 -5.23 23.97 -7.31
CA GLY A 142 -6.21 23.63 -8.33
C GLY A 142 -6.73 24.88 -9.06
N ALA A 143 -7.16 25.89 -8.30
CA ALA A 143 -7.62 27.15 -8.86
C ALA A 143 -6.52 27.88 -9.66
N ILE A 144 -5.27 27.86 -9.20
CA ILE A 144 -4.13 28.42 -9.94
C ILE A 144 -3.92 27.66 -11.25
N ASN A 145 -3.96 26.33 -11.24
CA ASN A 145 -3.81 25.51 -12.44
C ASN A 145 -4.91 25.78 -13.47
N THR A 146 -6.15 25.99 -13.04
CA THR A 146 -7.27 26.27 -13.95
C THR A 146 -7.23 27.69 -14.49
N GLU A 147 -6.99 28.70 -13.64
CA GLU A 147 -7.13 30.11 -14.03
C GLU A 147 -5.85 30.73 -14.58
N VAL A 148 -4.69 30.36 -14.02
CA VAL A 148 -3.40 30.93 -14.44
C VAL A 148 -2.77 30.11 -15.55
N PHE A 149 -2.96 28.78 -15.52
CA PHE A 149 -2.29 27.85 -16.44
C PHE A 149 -3.21 27.19 -17.46
N ASP A 150 -4.49 27.57 -17.48
CA ASP A 150 -5.52 27.12 -18.43
C ASP A 150 -5.57 25.58 -18.56
N ARG A 151 -5.32 24.87 -17.45
CA ARG A 151 -5.33 23.42 -17.38
C ARG A 151 -6.79 22.94 -17.31
N PRO A 152 -7.29 22.15 -18.27
CA PRO A 152 -8.63 21.59 -18.23
C PRO A 152 -8.79 20.77 -16.94
N ASP A 153 -9.77 21.14 -16.14
CA ASP A 153 -10.05 20.45 -14.88
C ASP A 153 -10.66 19.07 -15.19
N ALA A 154 -9.82 18.04 -15.21
CA ALA A 154 -10.25 16.64 -15.35
C ALA A 154 -11.21 16.20 -14.21
N ARG A 155 -11.32 17.01 -13.14
CA ARG A 155 -12.27 16.80 -12.05
C ARG A 155 -13.66 17.37 -12.38
N ALA A 156 -13.77 18.47 -13.13
CA ALA A 156 -15.05 19.06 -13.51
C ALA A 156 -15.84 18.15 -14.48
N GLN A 157 -15.15 17.47 -15.41
CA GLN A 157 -15.80 16.50 -16.32
C GLN A 157 -16.26 15.22 -15.61
N ALA A 158 -15.53 14.78 -14.57
CA ALA A 158 -15.92 13.63 -13.75
C ALA A 158 -17.09 13.94 -12.80
N VAL A 159 -17.18 15.17 -12.29
CA VAL A 159 -18.27 15.61 -11.39
C VAL A 159 -19.57 15.91 -12.16
N ALA A 160 -19.48 16.42 -13.40
CA ALA A 160 -20.65 16.64 -14.25
C ALA A 160 -21.33 15.33 -14.68
N GLN A 161 -20.53 14.30 -15.04
CA GLN A 161 -21.06 12.97 -15.37
C GLN A 161 -21.59 12.21 -14.15
N ALA A 162 -21.13 12.55 -12.94
CA ALA A 162 -21.66 12.00 -11.70
C ALA A 162 -23.00 12.66 -11.28
N LYS A 163 -23.20 13.95 -11.56
CA LYS A 163 -24.44 14.67 -11.18
C LYS A 163 -25.68 14.24 -11.98
N GLU A 164 -25.53 13.80 -13.23
CA GLU A 164 -26.67 13.31 -14.02
C GLU A 164 -27.14 11.90 -13.61
N ARG A 165 -26.31 11.09 -12.95
CA ARG A 165 -26.69 9.74 -12.50
C ARG A 165 -27.28 9.68 -11.09
N VAL A 166 -27.14 10.75 -10.30
CA VAL A 166 -27.59 10.78 -8.90
C VAL A 166 -29.06 11.23 -8.78
N ASN A 167 -29.62 11.91 -9.77
CA ASN A 167 -31.00 12.42 -9.72
C ASN A 167 -32.11 11.41 -10.10
N GLN A 168 -31.78 10.11 -10.14
CA GLN A 168 -32.77 9.03 -10.27
C GLN A 168 -32.58 7.90 -9.24
N MET A 169 -32.03 8.19 -8.05
CA MET A 169 -32.07 7.24 -6.93
C MET A 169 -33.07 7.67 -5.88
N ASN A 170 -34.02 6.78 -5.65
CA ASN A 170 -35.12 6.83 -4.70
C ASN A 170 -34.62 7.24 -3.30
N PRO A 171 -35.29 8.15 -2.56
CA PRO A 171 -34.88 8.58 -1.22
C PRO A 171 -34.88 7.49 -0.14
N ALA A 172 -35.19 6.24 -0.49
CA ALA A 172 -35.15 5.08 0.40
C ALA A 172 -33.76 4.41 0.54
N ILE A 173 -32.71 4.94 -0.12
CA ILE A 173 -31.35 4.36 -0.10
C ILE A 173 -30.41 5.11 0.89
N THR A 174 -30.92 6.08 1.64
CA THR A 174 -30.18 6.74 2.73
C THR A 174 -30.52 6.11 4.09
N VAL A 175 -30.49 4.78 4.21
CA VAL A 175 -30.37 4.13 5.53
C VAL A 175 -29.78 2.73 5.32
N ASN A 176 -28.47 2.58 5.58
CA ASN A 176 -27.86 1.35 6.11
C ASN A 176 -26.40 1.64 6.46
N GLN A 177 -26.20 2.50 7.45
CA GLN A 177 -24.95 2.53 8.23
C GLN A 177 -25.08 1.80 9.58
N THR A 178 -26.21 1.15 9.82
CA THR A 178 -26.39 0.15 10.88
C THR A 178 -27.57 -0.70 10.46
N SER A 179 -27.31 -1.89 9.92
CA SER A 179 -28.36 -2.92 9.93
C SER A 179 -28.53 -3.35 11.38
N ALA A 180 -29.57 -2.84 12.02
CA ALA A 180 -29.96 -3.10 13.40
C ALA A 180 -30.43 -4.55 13.65
N ASN A 181 -29.95 -5.52 12.86
CA ASN A 181 -30.31 -6.94 12.94
C ASN A 181 -29.18 -7.90 12.50
N GLN A 182 -27.94 -7.43 12.38
CA GLN A 182 -26.77 -8.31 12.38
C GLN A 182 -25.92 -7.93 13.58
N GLU A 183 -26.17 -8.61 14.69
CA GLU A 183 -25.33 -8.53 15.89
C GLU A 183 -24.02 -9.28 15.60
N ILE A 184 -23.13 -8.64 14.83
CA ILE A 184 -21.75 -9.11 14.70
C ILE A 184 -21.05 -8.68 15.99
N TYR A 185 -21.03 -9.60 16.95
CA TYR A 185 -20.21 -9.50 18.14
C TYR A 185 -18.75 -9.47 17.68
N LEU A 186 -18.00 -8.45 18.07
CA LEU A 186 -16.62 -8.26 17.63
C LEU A 186 -15.83 -7.74 18.81
N ASN A 187 -14.52 -8.02 18.85
CA ASN A 187 -13.62 -7.45 19.86
C ASN A 187 -13.93 -5.94 20.01
N PRO A 188 -14.13 -5.42 21.23
CA PRO A 188 -14.50 -4.02 21.45
C PRO A 188 -13.52 -3.02 20.79
N GLN A 189 -12.25 -3.40 20.63
CA GLN A 189 -11.24 -2.62 19.90
C GLN A 189 -11.58 -2.40 18.42
N PHE A 190 -12.42 -3.23 17.81
CA PHE A 190 -12.89 -3.11 16.42
C PHE A 190 -14.13 -2.22 16.30
N ARG A 191 -14.92 -2.10 17.38
CA ARG A 191 -16.11 -1.23 17.47
C ARG A 191 -15.81 0.13 18.09
N TYR A 192 -14.54 0.43 18.36
CA TYR A 192 -14.13 1.59 19.15
C TYR A 192 -14.88 1.69 20.50
N ALA A 193 -15.33 0.57 21.05
CA ALA A 193 -16.04 0.48 22.32
C ALA A 193 -15.08 -0.03 23.42
N GLY A 194 -15.26 0.45 24.65
CA GLY A 194 -14.40 0.09 25.81
C GLY A 194 -13.22 1.03 26.06
N ASN A 195 -12.74 1.03 27.32
CA ASN A 195 -11.59 1.83 27.78
C ASN A 195 -10.30 1.45 27.04
N ASN A 196 -9.33 2.37 27.01
CA ASN A 196 -7.97 2.18 26.49
C ASN A 196 -7.14 1.12 27.25
N ASP A 197 -7.77 0.33 28.11
CA ASP A 197 -7.09 -0.63 28.96
C ASP A 197 -6.50 -1.79 28.15
N SER A 198 -5.31 -2.17 28.59
CA SER A 198 -4.46 -3.22 28.03
C SER A 198 -5.03 -4.64 28.16
N GLU A 199 -6.19 -4.82 28.80
CA GLU A 199 -6.75 -6.14 29.09
C GLU A 199 -7.27 -6.88 27.84
N ASN A 200 -7.69 -6.15 26.79
CA ASN A 200 -8.25 -6.75 25.56
C ASN A 200 -7.27 -6.79 24.37
N ARG A 201 -5.96 -6.67 24.62
CA ARG A 201 -4.93 -6.73 23.57
C ARG A 201 -3.62 -7.34 24.08
N LEU A 202 -3.28 -8.51 23.57
CA LEU A 202 -1.99 -9.16 23.79
C LEU A 202 -0.89 -8.37 23.08
N ARG A 203 0.28 -8.27 23.71
CA ARG A 203 1.41 -7.50 23.17
C ARG A 203 2.74 -8.08 23.61
N SER A 204 3.56 -8.53 22.65
CA SER A 204 4.91 -9.02 22.92
C SER A 204 5.87 -7.93 23.41
N ASN A 205 7.04 -8.35 23.93
CA ASN A 205 8.25 -7.52 23.99
C ASN A 205 8.69 -7.05 22.59
N ALA A 206 9.46 -5.96 22.54
CA ALA A 206 10.00 -5.42 21.29
C ALA A 206 11.35 -6.06 20.94
N LEU A 207 11.39 -6.80 19.85
CA LEU A 207 12.57 -7.50 19.33
C LEU A 207 13.41 -6.56 18.46
N ARG A 208 14.73 -6.54 18.65
CA ARG A 208 15.65 -5.59 18.00
C ARG A 208 16.07 -6.01 16.58
N PHE A 209 15.11 -6.42 15.76
CA PHE A 209 15.29 -6.68 14.33
C PHE A 209 13.99 -6.33 13.59
N ALA A 210 14.05 -6.31 12.26
CA ALA A 210 12.89 -6.05 11.40
C ALA A 210 12.47 -7.33 10.68
N ALA A 211 11.44 -8.00 11.18
CA ALA A 211 10.78 -9.09 10.50
C ALA A 211 9.92 -8.58 9.34
N HIS A 212 9.69 -9.43 8.35
CA HIS A 212 8.78 -9.16 7.23
C HIS A 212 7.89 -10.36 6.87
N GLY A 213 7.93 -11.41 7.70
CA GLY A 213 7.02 -12.55 7.60
C GLY A 213 6.75 -13.13 8.98
N MET A 214 5.59 -13.75 9.13
CA MET A 214 5.13 -14.39 10.35
C MET A 214 4.33 -15.65 10.02
N ALA A 215 4.42 -16.65 10.89
CA ALA A 215 3.49 -17.78 10.95
C ALA A 215 3.27 -18.13 12.42
N VAL A 216 2.06 -18.56 12.76
CA VAL A 216 1.69 -19.07 14.10
C VAL A 216 1.07 -20.44 13.90
N ALA A 217 1.69 -21.48 14.48
CA ALA A 217 1.25 -22.87 14.34
C ALA A 217 1.94 -23.77 15.37
N ASP A 218 1.38 -24.95 15.63
CA ASP A 218 2.00 -26.00 16.44
C ASP A 218 3.13 -26.67 15.64
N LEU A 219 4.37 -26.34 15.99
CA LEU A 219 5.58 -26.91 15.38
C LEU A 219 6.16 -28.05 16.21
N THR A 220 5.73 -28.24 17.46
CA THR A 220 6.32 -29.21 18.38
C THR A 220 5.47 -30.46 18.58
N GLY A 221 4.20 -30.43 18.17
CA GLY A 221 3.21 -31.48 18.34
C GLY A 221 2.59 -31.52 19.73
N ASP A 222 2.77 -30.48 20.54
CA ASP A 222 2.23 -30.40 21.90
C ASP A 222 0.86 -29.69 21.98
N LYS A 223 0.28 -29.36 20.82
CA LYS A 223 -0.95 -28.60 20.62
C LYS A 223 -0.88 -27.14 21.06
N LYS A 224 0.32 -26.61 21.28
CA LYS A 224 0.54 -25.18 21.49
C LYS A 224 1.21 -24.58 20.28
N ASN A 225 0.77 -23.40 19.91
CA ASN A 225 1.32 -22.66 18.80
C ASN A 225 2.61 -21.95 19.20
N GLU A 226 3.62 -22.07 18.35
CA GLU A 226 4.80 -21.22 18.34
C GLU A 226 4.66 -20.08 17.33
N VAL A 227 5.35 -18.98 17.62
CA VAL A 227 5.43 -17.82 16.73
C VAL A 227 6.72 -17.88 15.93
N VAL A 228 6.60 -17.91 14.61
CA VAL A 228 7.73 -17.83 13.68
C VAL A 228 7.83 -16.43 13.12
N LEU A 229 9.02 -15.84 13.19
CA LEU A 229 9.33 -14.56 12.56
C LEU A 229 10.45 -14.74 11.53
N LEU A 230 10.20 -14.18 10.35
CA LEU A 230 11.12 -14.21 9.21
C LEU A 230 11.78 -12.84 9.04
N ASP A 231 13.11 -12.82 9.04
CA ASP A 231 13.87 -11.72 8.45
C ASP A 231 14.54 -12.16 7.14
N LYS A 232 15.30 -11.23 6.55
CA LYS A 232 15.94 -11.40 5.24
C LYS A 232 16.77 -12.69 5.10
N HIS A 233 17.35 -13.21 6.18
CA HIS A 233 18.24 -14.38 6.14
C HIS A 233 18.03 -15.41 7.27
N THR A 234 17.13 -15.13 8.20
CA THR A 234 16.95 -15.93 9.42
C THR A 234 15.47 -16.20 9.66
N VAL A 235 15.16 -17.45 9.97
CA VAL A 235 13.88 -17.89 10.50
C VAL A 235 14.08 -18.09 12.00
N ARG A 236 13.25 -17.44 12.82
CA ARG A 236 13.31 -17.57 14.29
C ARG A 236 11.98 -18.04 14.82
N VAL A 237 12.03 -18.98 15.75
CA VAL A 237 10.87 -19.55 16.43
C VAL A 237 10.87 -19.09 17.87
N PHE A 238 9.71 -18.72 18.37
CA PHE A 238 9.51 -18.22 19.73
C PHE A 238 8.29 -18.89 20.36
N ASN A 239 8.36 -19.13 21.67
CA ASN A 239 7.16 -19.35 22.47
C ASN A 239 6.56 -17.99 22.83
N PHE A 240 5.24 -17.87 22.83
CA PHE A 240 4.55 -16.71 23.37
C PHE A 240 4.09 -17.01 24.79
N GLU A 241 4.80 -16.48 25.79
CA GLU A 241 4.52 -16.76 27.20
C GLU A 241 4.37 -15.44 27.96
N LYS A 242 3.21 -15.25 28.61
CA LYS A 242 2.93 -14.07 29.45
C LYS A 242 3.27 -12.75 28.74
N ASN A 243 2.81 -12.59 27.49
CA ASN A 243 3.07 -11.42 26.66
C ASN A 243 4.56 -11.20 26.29
N ILE A 244 5.37 -12.26 26.26
CA ILE A 244 6.78 -12.21 25.86
C ILE A 244 7.04 -13.27 24.81
N LEU A 245 7.72 -12.88 23.72
CA LEU A 245 8.29 -13.82 22.75
C LEU A 245 9.63 -14.33 23.30
N VAL A 246 9.62 -15.55 23.81
CA VAL A 246 10.79 -16.25 24.34
C VAL A 246 11.46 -17.02 23.19
N PRO A 247 12.73 -16.74 22.84
CA PRO A 247 13.40 -17.43 21.74
C PRO A 247 13.52 -18.93 22.01
N LEU A 248 13.09 -19.74 21.03
CA LEU A 248 13.20 -21.21 21.09
C LEU A 248 14.38 -21.70 20.23
N THR A 249 14.37 -21.38 18.93
CA THR A 249 15.42 -21.78 17.99
C THR A 249 15.48 -20.84 16.79
N GLU A 250 16.58 -20.88 16.04
CA GLU A 250 16.71 -20.20 14.76
C GLU A 250 17.39 -21.08 13.72
N VAL A 251 17.10 -20.84 12.44
CA VAL A 251 17.80 -21.43 11.31
C VAL A 251 18.11 -20.37 10.26
N LYS A 252 19.25 -20.53 9.58
CA LYS A 252 19.71 -19.68 8.48
C LYS A 252 19.88 -20.57 7.26
N PRO A 253 18.85 -20.74 6.41
CA PRO A 253 18.83 -21.74 5.35
C PRO A 253 20.07 -21.72 4.46
N GLN A 254 20.22 -20.68 3.62
CA GLN A 254 21.38 -20.45 2.78
C GLN A 254 21.55 -18.95 2.56
N ARG A 255 22.72 -18.39 2.90
CA ARG A 255 23.00 -16.95 2.85
C ARG A 255 22.84 -16.29 1.47
N ARG A 256 22.88 -17.06 0.39
CA ARG A 256 22.74 -16.53 -0.98
C ARG A 256 21.30 -16.11 -1.32
N PHE A 257 20.31 -16.66 -0.63
CA PHE A 257 18.91 -16.32 -0.83
C PHE A 257 18.46 -15.26 0.17
N ASP A 258 17.75 -14.27 -0.34
CA ASP A 258 16.90 -13.40 0.46
C ASP A 258 15.60 -14.16 0.72
N LEU A 259 15.28 -14.40 1.99
CA LEU A 259 14.03 -15.06 2.36
C LEU A 259 12.86 -14.10 2.10
N LEU A 260 11.78 -14.62 1.53
CA LEU A 260 10.66 -13.82 1.05
C LEU A 260 9.41 -14.05 1.92
N THR A 261 9.03 -15.31 2.11
CA THR A 261 7.83 -15.71 2.82
C THR A 261 8.08 -16.92 3.71
N VAL A 262 7.30 -17.02 4.79
CA VAL A 262 7.22 -18.19 5.66
C VAL A 262 5.75 -18.59 5.79
N ARG A 263 5.47 -19.89 5.74
CA ARG A 263 4.19 -20.51 6.03
C ARG A 263 4.41 -21.69 6.95
N ALA A 264 3.36 -22.09 7.67
CA ALA A 264 3.31 -23.33 8.42
C ALA A 264 2.11 -24.13 7.93
N ALA A 265 2.30 -25.43 7.73
CA ALA A 265 1.23 -26.37 7.41
C ALA A 265 1.69 -27.79 7.76
N ASP A 266 0.77 -28.63 8.22
CA ASP A 266 0.97 -30.06 8.40
C ASP A 266 0.97 -30.76 7.02
N ILE A 267 2.17 -31.02 6.49
CA ILE A 267 2.37 -31.47 5.11
C ILE A 267 2.17 -32.99 4.99
N ASP A 268 2.63 -33.75 5.98
CA ASP A 268 2.53 -35.22 6.00
C ASP A 268 1.35 -35.77 6.81
N ARG A 269 0.55 -34.89 7.43
CA ARG A 269 -0.66 -35.19 8.20
C ARG A 269 -0.36 -35.94 9.50
N ASP A 270 0.78 -35.65 10.12
CA ASP A 270 1.16 -36.23 11.40
C ASP A 270 0.66 -35.43 12.62
N GLY A 271 0.03 -34.27 12.38
CA GLY A 271 -0.47 -33.36 13.40
C GLY A 271 0.54 -32.31 13.85
N VAL A 272 1.75 -32.28 13.30
CA VAL A 272 2.78 -31.27 13.51
C VAL A 272 2.88 -30.41 12.26
N SER A 273 3.04 -29.10 12.41
CA SER A 273 3.20 -28.22 11.25
C SER A 273 4.67 -28.10 10.81
N GLU A 274 4.91 -28.33 9.52
CA GLU A 274 6.17 -28.00 8.87
C GLU A 274 6.23 -26.53 8.47
N LEU A 275 7.43 -25.95 8.54
CA LEU A 275 7.73 -24.63 8.01
C LEU A 275 8.13 -24.69 6.54
N ILE A 276 7.47 -23.87 5.73
CA ILE A 276 7.75 -23.66 4.31
C ILE A 276 8.35 -22.27 4.15
N VAL A 277 9.62 -22.21 3.78
CA VAL A 277 10.38 -20.95 3.70
C VAL A 277 10.82 -20.74 2.25
N SER A 278 10.20 -19.79 1.57
CA SER A 278 10.51 -19.46 0.17
C SER A 278 11.49 -18.30 0.10
N GLY A 279 12.53 -18.44 -0.70
CA GLY A 279 13.57 -17.44 -0.90
C GLY A 279 13.96 -17.28 -2.37
N MET A 280 14.63 -16.18 -2.67
CA MET A 280 15.15 -15.88 -4.00
C MET A 280 16.52 -15.21 -3.91
N ASP A 281 17.43 -15.57 -4.82
CA ASP A 281 18.74 -14.94 -4.89
C ASP A 281 18.74 -13.73 -5.84
N LYS A 282 19.90 -13.06 -5.94
CA LYS A 282 20.08 -11.88 -6.80
C LYS A 282 19.98 -12.18 -8.30
N ASP A 283 20.06 -13.45 -8.68
CA ASP A 283 19.93 -13.92 -10.06
C ASP A 283 18.52 -14.46 -10.36
N GLN A 284 17.57 -14.18 -9.45
CA GLN A 284 16.17 -14.59 -9.51
C GLN A 284 15.95 -16.12 -9.50
N ALA A 285 16.96 -16.88 -9.06
CA ALA A 285 16.77 -18.30 -8.77
C ALA A 285 15.91 -18.41 -7.50
N SER A 286 14.79 -19.11 -7.61
CA SER A 286 13.91 -19.39 -6.48
C SER A 286 14.27 -20.72 -5.84
N GLN A 287 14.20 -20.75 -4.51
CA GLN A 287 14.36 -21.96 -3.73
C GLN A 287 13.44 -21.91 -2.51
N THR A 288 12.75 -23.02 -2.24
CA THR A 288 11.99 -23.22 -1.01
C THR A 288 12.64 -24.29 -0.16
N PHE A 289 12.72 -24.03 1.13
CA PHE A 289 13.23 -24.91 2.17
C PHE A 289 12.08 -25.39 3.05
N PHE A 290 12.14 -26.65 3.49
CA PHE A 290 11.15 -27.26 4.36
C PHE A 290 11.80 -27.66 5.69
N TYR A 291 11.22 -27.25 6.81
CA TYR A 291 11.74 -27.55 8.14
C TYR A 291 10.66 -28.14 9.03
N THR A 292 11.05 -29.07 9.90
CA THR A 292 10.22 -29.59 11.00
C THR A 292 10.98 -29.43 12.31
N MET A 293 10.30 -29.36 13.45
CA MET A 293 10.95 -29.29 14.75
C MET A 293 11.30 -30.69 15.24
N LYS A 294 12.57 -30.95 15.51
CA LYS A 294 13.01 -32.18 16.19
C LYS A 294 13.96 -31.84 17.32
N SER A 295 13.64 -32.32 18.53
CA SER A 295 14.46 -32.11 19.73
C SER A 295 14.79 -30.62 19.97
N GLY A 296 13.81 -29.73 19.80
CA GLY A 296 13.95 -28.28 20.00
C GLY A 296 14.79 -27.55 18.94
N LYS A 297 15.04 -28.18 17.78
CA LYS A 297 15.77 -27.57 16.66
C LYS A 297 14.99 -27.73 15.37
N LEU A 298 15.09 -26.74 14.49
CA LEU A 298 14.62 -26.86 13.12
C LEU A 298 15.58 -27.73 12.32
N VAL A 299 15.07 -28.83 11.78
CA VAL A 299 15.79 -29.76 10.91
C VAL A 299 15.12 -29.83 9.55
N GLU A 300 15.86 -30.20 8.51
CA GLU A 300 15.30 -30.37 7.17
C GLU A 300 14.22 -31.46 7.18
N PHE A 301 13.03 -31.09 6.69
CA PHE A 301 11.89 -32.01 6.56
C PHE A 301 11.89 -32.74 5.22
N ALA A 302 12.14 -31.99 4.14
CA ALA A 302 12.18 -32.48 2.77
C ALA A 302 13.24 -31.73 1.96
N PRO A 303 13.79 -32.34 0.89
CA PRO A 303 14.72 -31.67 -0.01
C PRO A 303 14.16 -30.35 -0.54
N SER A 304 15.03 -29.34 -0.65
CA SER A 304 14.64 -28.05 -1.20
C SER A 304 14.17 -28.15 -2.66
N VAL A 305 13.15 -27.37 -3.03
CA VAL A 305 12.64 -27.30 -4.41
C VAL A 305 13.05 -26.00 -5.09
N LYS A 306 13.33 -26.06 -6.41
CA LYS A 306 13.75 -24.91 -7.24
C LYS A 306 12.55 -24.11 -7.77
N MET A 307 11.67 -23.69 -6.87
CA MET A 307 10.53 -22.84 -7.14
C MET A 307 10.14 -22.11 -5.86
N LEU A 308 9.27 -21.10 -5.96
CA LEU A 308 8.63 -20.51 -4.79
C LEU A 308 7.40 -21.35 -4.43
N VAL A 309 7.13 -21.49 -3.14
CA VAL A 309 5.97 -22.24 -2.61
C VAL A 309 5.16 -21.37 -1.67
N ASN A 310 3.85 -21.57 -1.68
CA ASN A 310 2.89 -20.96 -0.77
C ASN A 310 1.84 -22.01 -0.35
N VAL A 311 1.08 -21.71 0.71
CA VAL A 311 -0.05 -22.53 1.17
C VAL A 311 -1.32 -21.71 0.96
N VAL A 312 -2.28 -22.27 0.24
CA VAL A 312 -3.56 -21.62 -0.04
C VAL A 312 -4.69 -22.65 0.09
N PRO A 313 -5.82 -22.33 0.74
CA PRO A 313 -6.99 -23.19 0.72
C PRO A 313 -7.58 -23.23 -0.70
N LEU A 314 -7.75 -24.43 -1.26
CA LEU A 314 -8.25 -24.62 -2.63
C LEU A 314 -9.57 -25.42 -2.64
N PRO A 315 -10.52 -25.06 -3.52
CA PRO A 315 -11.74 -25.85 -3.71
C PRO A 315 -11.41 -27.25 -4.29
N PRO A 316 -12.30 -28.24 -4.10
CA PRO A 316 -13.60 -28.13 -3.43
C PRO A 316 -13.55 -28.29 -1.92
N THR A 317 -12.44 -28.78 -1.37
CA THR A 317 -12.35 -29.13 0.07
C THR A 317 -11.90 -27.98 0.96
N TYR A 318 -11.31 -26.93 0.38
CA TYR A 318 -10.71 -25.80 1.08
C TYR A 318 -9.63 -26.16 2.10
N LEU A 319 -9.09 -27.38 2.01
CA LEU A 319 -7.95 -27.79 2.81
C LEU A 319 -6.70 -26.98 2.41
N PRO A 320 -5.83 -26.62 3.38
CA PRO A 320 -4.55 -26.00 3.09
C PRO A 320 -3.76 -26.84 2.08
N THR A 321 -3.47 -26.25 0.93
CA THR A 321 -2.82 -26.95 -0.19
C THR A 321 -1.52 -26.26 -0.56
N LEU A 322 -0.45 -27.03 -0.72
CA LEU A 322 0.82 -26.53 -1.23
C LEU A 322 0.69 -26.19 -2.71
N ILE A 323 1.09 -24.97 -3.06
CA ILE A 323 1.16 -24.52 -4.44
C ILE A 323 2.54 -23.94 -4.73
N GLY A 324 3.02 -24.15 -5.94
CA GLY A 324 4.34 -23.77 -6.41
C GLY A 324 4.29 -22.96 -7.70
N GLN A 325 5.23 -22.03 -7.83
CA GLN A 325 5.44 -21.29 -9.08
C GLN A 325 6.93 -21.06 -9.35
N LYS A 326 7.36 -21.44 -10.55
CA LYS A 326 8.74 -21.23 -11.01
C LYS A 326 8.99 -19.77 -11.36
N THR A 327 10.24 -19.35 -11.28
CA THR A 327 10.67 -17.98 -11.59
C THR A 327 11.59 -17.96 -12.82
N ARG A 328 11.73 -16.80 -13.47
CA ARG A 328 12.64 -16.61 -14.62
C ARG A 328 13.31 -15.27 -14.59
N LYS A 329 14.44 -15.20 -15.30
CA LYS A 329 15.13 -13.96 -15.66
C LYS A 329 14.64 -13.41 -16.99
N GLY A 330 14.58 -12.09 -17.10
CA GLY A 330 14.21 -11.36 -18.32
C GLY A 330 12.70 -11.36 -18.57
N GLY A 331 12.00 -10.30 -18.16
CA GLY A 331 10.55 -10.16 -18.28
C GLY A 331 9.85 -10.28 -16.93
N THR A 332 8.70 -10.96 -16.85
CA THR A 332 8.01 -11.16 -15.56
C THR A 332 8.76 -12.14 -14.65
N VAL A 333 8.94 -11.78 -13.37
CA VAL A 333 9.57 -12.61 -12.33
C VAL A 333 9.00 -14.03 -12.29
N PHE A 334 7.67 -14.14 -12.33
CA PHE A 334 6.97 -15.43 -12.28
C PHE A 334 6.81 -16.02 -13.67
N ARG A 335 7.12 -17.31 -13.81
CA ARG A 335 6.73 -18.10 -14.99
C ARG A 335 5.24 -18.42 -14.91
N PRO A 336 4.48 -18.28 -16.01
CA PRO A 336 3.07 -18.67 -16.03
C PRO A 336 2.87 -20.14 -15.65
N GLY A 337 1.80 -20.42 -14.90
CA GLY A 337 1.46 -21.75 -14.42
C GLY A 337 1.78 -21.89 -12.93
N ILE A 338 0.72 -22.03 -12.13
CA ILE A 338 0.80 -22.42 -10.72
C ILE A 338 0.54 -23.93 -10.68
N GLU A 339 1.36 -24.66 -9.95
CA GLU A 339 1.28 -26.10 -9.80
C GLU A 339 0.90 -26.42 -8.35
N GLU A 340 -0.06 -27.30 -8.14
CA GLU A 340 -0.29 -27.95 -6.86
C GLU A 340 0.88 -28.88 -6.58
N LEU A 341 1.36 -28.90 -5.33
CA LEU A 341 2.45 -29.74 -4.89
C LEU A 341 1.93 -30.78 -3.90
N ALA A 342 2.51 -31.98 -3.95
CA ALA A 342 2.21 -33.06 -3.02
C ALA A 342 3.50 -33.55 -2.37
N TYR A 343 3.40 -33.94 -1.10
CA TYR A 343 4.48 -34.65 -0.42
C TYR A 343 4.31 -36.15 -0.63
N VAL A 344 5.29 -36.77 -1.29
CA VAL A 344 5.25 -38.19 -1.64
C VAL A 344 6.64 -38.77 -1.42
N ASN A 345 6.74 -39.85 -0.64
CA ASN A 345 8.00 -40.57 -0.40
C ASN A 345 9.16 -39.70 0.10
N GLY A 346 8.90 -38.70 0.95
CA GLY A 346 9.96 -37.82 1.48
C GLY A 346 10.28 -36.60 0.63
N GLU A 347 9.61 -36.43 -0.52
CA GLU A 347 9.87 -35.34 -1.46
C GLU A 347 8.62 -34.52 -1.77
N VAL A 348 8.80 -33.22 -2.00
CA VAL A 348 7.73 -32.33 -2.47
C VAL A 348 7.78 -32.27 -4.00
N VAL A 349 6.75 -32.79 -4.65
CA VAL A 349 6.68 -32.96 -6.11
C VAL A 349 5.49 -32.23 -6.70
N SER A 350 5.62 -31.74 -7.94
CA SER A 350 4.50 -31.15 -8.68
C SER A 350 3.46 -32.22 -9.01
N SER A 351 2.20 -31.94 -8.70
CA SER A 351 1.05 -32.81 -8.94
C SER A 351 0.27 -32.39 -10.19
N ARG A 352 -0.45 -31.26 -10.13
CA ARG A 352 -1.31 -30.78 -11.23
C ARG A 352 -1.28 -29.26 -11.34
N ARG A 353 -1.80 -28.71 -12.45
CA ARG A 353 -1.94 -27.25 -12.59
C ARG A 353 -3.15 -26.74 -11.84
N VAL A 354 -2.97 -25.63 -11.14
CA VAL A 354 -4.06 -24.87 -10.51
C VAL A 354 -4.60 -23.87 -11.53
N ALA A 355 -5.91 -23.93 -11.76
CA ALA A 355 -6.60 -22.98 -12.60
C ALA A 355 -6.78 -21.67 -11.83
N VAL A 356 -6.29 -20.56 -12.39
CA VAL A 356 -6.37 -19.22 -11.78
C VAL A 356 -6.61 -18.15 -12.85
N PRO A 357 -7.15 -16.96 -12.48
CA PRO A 357 -7.26 -15.83 -13.41
C PRO A 357 -5.91 -15.41 -14.00
N LYS A 358 -5.89 -14.86 -15.22
CA LYS A 358 -4.64 -14.49 -15.93
C LYS A 358 -3.71 -13.54 -15.18
N LYS A 359 -4.24 -12.72 -14.26
CA LYS A 359 -3.45 -11.77 -13.44
C LYS A 359 -3.03 -12.34 -12.08
N ALA A 360 -3.40 -13.58 -11.77
CA ALA A 360 -2.99 -14.26 -10.56
C ALA A 360 -1.58 -14.85 -10.71
N ASN A 361 -0.87 -14.88 -9.60
CA ASN A 361 0.41 -15.53 -9.37
C ASN A 361 0.39 -16.15 -7.97
N LEU A 362 1.47 -16.79 -7.55
CA LEU A 362 1.58 -17.54 -6.30
C LEU A 362 1.10 -16.80 -5.03
N TYR A 363 1.20 -15.47 -4.98
CA TYR A 363 1.01 -14.71 -3.74
C TYR A 363 -0.21 -13.79 -3.74
N ASN A 364 -0.85 -13.53 -4.88
CA ASN A 364 -1.83 -12.46 -5.00
C ASN A 364 -3.27 -12.94 -5.20
N PHE A 365 -3.60 -14.20 -4.89
CA PHE A 365 -4.98 -14.70 -5.01
C PHE A 365 -5.40 -15.57 -3.82
N VAL A 366 -6.72 -15.71 -3.67
CA VAL A 366 -7.34 -16.67 -2.76
C VAL A 366 -8.72 -17.08 -3.29
N TRP A 367 -9.17 -18.28 -2.93
CA TRP A 367 -10.54 -18.72 -3.14
C TRP A 367 -11.39 -18.43 -1.91
N VAL A 368 -12.61 -17.97 -2.12
CA VAL A 368 -13.58 -17.67 -1.07
C VAL A 368 -14.82 -18.52 -1.34
N PRO A 369 -15.18 -19.45 -0.44
CA PRO A 369 -16.43 -20.21 -0.55
C PRO A 369 -17.64 -19.27 -0.51
N ASP A 370 -18.65 -19.58 -1.32
CA ASP A 370 -19.88 -18.80 -1.41
C ASP A 370 -21.02 -19.68 -1.96
N ASP A 371 -22.24 -19.50 -1.45
CA ASP A 371 -23.41 -20.32 -1.81
C ASP A 371 -23.77 -20.23 -3.31
N GLU A 372 -23.51 -19.09 -3.94
CA GLU A 372 -23.75 -18.89 -5.38
C GLU A 372 -22.58 -19.36 -6.25
N GLY A 373 -21.61 -20.04 -5.65
CA GLY A 373 -20.42 -20.59 -6.26
C GLY A 373 -19.16 -19.79 -5.94
N ASP A 374 -18.06 -20.52 -5.77
CA ASP A 374 -16.79 -20.01 -5.27
C ASP A 374 -16.32 -18.74 -6.00
N LYS A 375 -15.88 -17.77 -5.21
CA LYS A 375 -15.29 -16.53 -5.71
C LYS A 375 -13.76 -16.63 -5.66
N VAL A 376 -13.10 -15.98 -6.61
CA VAL A 376 -11.64 -15.85 -6.62
C VAL A 376 -11.29 -14.39 -6.46
N LEU A 377 -10.63 -14.06 -5.36
CA LEU A 377 -10.09 -12.73 -5.14
C LEU A 377 -8.66 -12.69 -5.67
N VAL A 378 -8.34 -11.62 -6.40
CA VAL A 378 -7.00 -11.36 -6.90
C VAL A 378 -6.62 -9.93 -6.58
N LEU A 379 -5.53 -9.76 -5.84
CA LEU A 379 -4.90 -8.47 -5.68
C LEU A 379 -4.17 -8.10 -6.98
N LEU A 380 -4.64 -7.05 -7.65
CA LEU A 380 -4.07 -6.56 -8.89
C LEU A 380 -2.69 -5.94 -8.63
N PRO A 381 -1.60 -6.46 -9.20
CA PRO A 381 -0.25 -5.96 -8.92
C PRO A 381 -0.05 -4.48 -9.25
N ASP A 382 -0.70 -3.99 -10.30
CA ASP A 382 -0.47 -2.64 -10.83
C ASP A 382 -1.15 -1.54 -10.00
N SER A 383 -2.28 -1.86 -9.35
CA SER A 383 -3.10 -0.89 -8.62
C SER A 383 -3.24 -1.19 -7.14
N GLU A 384 -2.76 -2.36 -6.71
CA GLU A 384 -2.91 -2.87 -5.34
C GLU A 384 -4.38 -2.95 -4.88
N LYS A 385 -5.32 -2.99 -5.84
CA LYS A 385 -6.76 -3.16 -5.61
C LYS A 385 -7.13 -4.63 -5.66
N VAL A 386 -8.14 -5.01 -4.89
CA VAL A 386 -8.67 -6.38 -4.90
C VAL A 386 -9.74 -6.48 -5.97
N ALA A 387 -9.58 -7.41 -6.91
CA ALA A 387 -10.58 -7.74 -7.92
C ALA A 387 -11.22 -9.09 -7.58
N VAL A 388 -12.53 -9.18 -7.77
CA VAL A 388 -13.30 -10.42 -7.58
C VAL A 388 -13.62 -11.02 -8.93
N PHE A 389 -13.43 -12.33 -9.03
CA PHE A 389 -13.75 -13.14 -10.19
C PHE A 389 -14.72 -14.26 -9.78
N ASN A 390 -15.56 -14.69 -10.71
CA ASN A 390 -16.35 -15.90 -10.52
C ASN A 390 -15.49 -17.15 -10.76
N SER A 391 -16.06 -18.35 -10.56
CA SER A 391 -15.35 -19.63 -10.76
C SER A 391 -14.96 -19.91 -12.22
N LYS A 392 -15.49 -19.14 -13.19
CA LYS A 392 -15.10 -19.15 -14.61
C LYS A 392 -13.97 -18.17 -14.93
N PHE A 393 -13.50 -17.42 -13.93
CA PHE A 393 -12.50 -16.35 -14.04
C PHE A 393 -12.93 -15.12 -14.85
N ASP A 394 -14.24 -14.87 -14.93
CA ASP A 394 -14.75 -13.57 -15.39
C ASP A 394 -14.69 -12.57 -14.23
N ARG A 395 -14.15 -11.38 -14.49
CA ARG A 395 -14.05 -10.32 -13.48
C ARG A 395 -15.44 -9.76 -13.21
N MET A 396 -15.87 -9.80 -11.95
CA MET A 396 -17.14 -9.26 -11.50
C MET A 396 -16.99 -7.79 -11.09
N VAL A 397 -16.05 -7.52 -10.18
CA VAL A 397 -15.87 -6.18 -9.58
C VAL A 397 -14.44 -5.96 -9.11
N SER A 398 -14.15 -4.74 -8.68
CA SER A 398 -12.88 -4.38 -8.07
C SER A 398 -13.09 -3.33 -7.00
N SER A 399 -12.31 -3.42 -5.93
CA SER A 399 -12.34 -2.44 -4.84
C SER A 399 -12.00 -1.03 -5.35
N ALA A 400 -12.60 -0.02 -4.75
CA ALA A 400 -12.27 1.37 -5.02
C ALA A 400 -10.88 1.74 -4.46
N VAL A 401 -10.52 1.15 -3.32
CA VAL A 401 -9.29 1.41 -2.55
C VAL A 401 -8.25 0.29 -2.70
N SER A 402 -6.98 0.61 -2.40
CA SER A 402 -5.86 -0.34 -2.39
C SER A 402 -5.62 -0.96 -1.01
N TYR A 403 -5.21 -2.23 -0.98
CA TYR A 403 -5.03 -3.06 0.22
C TYR A 403 -3.64 -3.74 0.31
N SER A 404 -2.63 -3.22 -0.38
CA SER A 404 -1.28 -3.79 -0.31
C SER A 404 -0.31 -2.79 0.33
N GLY A 405 0.40 -3.26 1.35
CA GLY A 405 1.36 -2.48 2.13
C GLY A 405 2.65 -3.23 2.38
N SER A 406 2.98 -4.22 1.54
CA SER A 406 4.16 -5.06 1.74
C SER A 406 5.45 -4.33 1.39
N THR A 407 6.45 -4.47 2.24
CA THR A 407 7.81 -3.95 1.98
C THR A 407 8.72 -4.97 1.30
N VAL A 408 8.27 -6.23 1.18
CA VAL A 408 9.05 -7.31 0.56
C VAL A 408 8.93 -7.18 -0.95
N SER A 409 10.06 -7.09 -1.64
CA SER A 409 10.09 -6.90 -3.08
C SER A 409 11.07 -7.84 -3.77
N ILE A 410 10.70 -8.29 -4.95
CA ILE A 410 11.60 -8.96 -5.89
C ILE A 410 12.01 -7.92 -6.93
N GLU A 411 13.31 -7.75 -7.11
CA GLU A 411 13.84 -6.91 -8.19
C GLU A 411 13.65 -7.60 -9.52
N ASN A 412 13.03 -6.89 -10.46
CA ASN A 412 12.86 -7.32 -11.82
C ASN A 412 13.95 -6.71 -12.69
N ASP A 413 14.87 -7.57 -13.14
CA ASP A 413 15.87 -7.21 -14.12
C ASP A 413 15.28 -7.41 -15.52
N ASP A 414 14.80 -6.30 -16.11
CA ASP A 414 14.21 -6.28 -17.46
C ASP A 414 15.28 -6.39 -18.57
N THR A 415 16.57 -6.48 -18.22
CA THR A 415 17.63 -6.69 -19.21
C THR A 415 17.53 -8.09 -19.83
N MET A 416 17.63 -8.16 -21.16
CA MET A 416 17.64 -9.44 -21.85
C MET A 416 18.86 -10.26 -21.40
N PRO A 417 18.71 -11.57 -21.16
CA PRO A 417 19.83 -12.43 -20.79
C PRO A 417 21.00 -12.30 -21.77
N GLY A 418 22.19 -11.97 -21.26
CA GLY A 418 23.43 -11.83 -22.07
C GLY A 418 23.85 -10.40 -22.39
N LEU A 419 22.96 -9.41 -22.26
CA LEU A 419 23.32 -8.00 -22.24
C LEU A 419 23.54 -7.62 -20.77
N GLY A 420 24.74 -7.15 -20.42
CA GLY A 420 25.08 -6.80 -19.03
C GLY A 420 24.07 -5.84 -18.38
N LYS A 421 24.08 -5.76 -17.05
CA LYS A 421 23.18 -4.86 -16.30
C LYS A 421 23.44 -3.41 -16.73
N ASP A 422 22.43 -2.74 -17.27
CA ASP A 422 22.50 -1.30 -17.51
C ASP A 422 22.51 -0.59 -16.15
N LYS A 423 23.59 0.13 -15.85
CA LYS A 423 23.79 0.80 -14.56
C LYS A 423 22.92 2.05 -14.41
N LEU A 424 22.31 2.54 -15.49
CA LEU A 424 21.51 3.77 -15.50
C LEU A 424 20.01 3.53 -15.26
N LEU A 425 19.52 2.30 -15.43
CA LEU A 425 18.11 1.95 -15.23
C LEU A 425 17.87 1.41 -13.82
N ILE A 426 16.96 2.04 -13.08
CA ILE A 426 16.60 1.57 -11.74
C ILE A 426 15.62 0.39 -11.88
N PRO A 427 15.97 -0.84 -11.46
CA PRO A 427 15.20 -2.05 -11.76
C PRO A 427 13.78 -2.00 -11.21
N SER A 428 12.79 -2.43 -12.01
CA SER A 428 11.40 -2.53 -11.57
C SER A 428 11.29 -3.47 -10.37
N LYS A 429 10.29 -3.29 -9.49
CA LYS A 429 10.12 -4.10 -8.28
C LYS A 429 8.72 -4.70 -8.25
N TYR A 430 8.65 -6.01 -8.09
CA TYR A 430 7.40 -6.70 -7.75
C TYR A 430 7.29 -6.82 -6.23
N TYR A 431 6.31 -6.18 -5.63
CA TYR A 431 6.07 -6.31 -4.19
C TYR A 431 5.21 -7.54 -3.90
N ILE A 432 5.69 -8.41 -3.02
CA ILE A 432 4.98 -9.63 -2.64
C ILE A 432 3.87 -9.22 -1.67
N PRO A 433 2.58 -9.34 -2.02
CA PRO A 433 1.51 -8.91 -1.14
C PRO A 433 1.45 -9.78 0.13
N MET A 434 0.87 -9.21 1.19
CA MET A 434 0.48 -10.00 2.35
C MET A 434 -0.64 -10.97 1.95
N PRO A 435 -0.66 -12.20 2.49
CA PRO A 435 -1.68 -13.18 2.13
C PRO A 435 -3.06 -12.71 2.57
N PHE A 436 -4.07 -12.99 1.75
CA PHE A 436 -5.46 -12.95 2.22
C PHE A 436 -5.65 -14.02 3.30
N VAL A 437 -6.37 -13.68 4.36
CA VAL A 437 -6.84 -14.66 5.34
C VAL A 437 -8.34 -14.78 5.16
N VAL A 438 -8.82 -16.00 4.90
CA VAL A 438 -10.23 -16.29 4.62
C VAL A 438 -10.72 -17.22 5.71
N GLU A 439 -11.69 -16.76 6.49
CA GLU A 439 -12.21 -17.46 7.66
C GLU A 439 -13.70 -17.15 7.80
N ASP A 440 -14.48 -18.11 8.28
CA ASP A 440 -15.87 -17.90 8.71
C ASP A 440 -15.84 -17.62 10.22
N LEU A 441 -15.73 -16.33 10.57
CA LEU A 441 -15.43 -15.90 11.94
C LEU A 441 -16.63 -16.02 12.88
N ASP A 442 -17.86 -15.97 12.36
CA ASP A 442 -19.10 -16.05 13.13
C ASP A 442 -19.85 -17.38 12.92
N HIS A 443 -19.26 -18.30 12.16
CA HIS A 443 -19.77 -19.64 11.88
C HIS A 443 -21.15 -19.62 11.21
N ASN A 444 -21.40 -18.63 10.36
CA ASN A 444 -22.67 -18.46 9.65
C ASN A 444 -22.67 -19.04 8.22
N GLY A 445 -21.53 -19.59 7.77
CA GLY A 445 -21.32 -20.12 6.42
C GLY A 445 -20.85 -19.10 5.38
N LYS A 446 -20.73 -17.82 5.75
CA LYS A 446 -20.20 -16.74 4.92
C LYS A 446 -18.79 -16.41 5.37
N TYR A 447 -17.87 -16.38 4.42
CA TYR A 447 -16.47 -16.19 4.70
C TYR A 447 -16.07 -14.72 4.65
N GLU A 448 -15.43 -14.25 5.71
CA GLU A 448 -14.72 -12.98 5.72
C GLU A 448 -13.33 -13.11 5.08
N VAL A 449 -12.89 -12.04 4.44
CA VAL A 449 -11.56 -11.89 3.85
C VAL A 449 -10.85 -10.75 4.54
N LEU A 450 -9.82 -11.09 5.33
CA LEU A 450 -9.00 -10.11 6.01
C LEU A 450 -7.89 -9.60 5.11
N VAL A 451 -7.81 -8.27 5.02
CA VAL A 451 -6.82 -7.55 4.22
C VAL A 451 -6.16 -6.43 5.00
N ASN A 452 -4.87 -6.21 4.77
CA ASN A 452 -4.16 -5.06 5.34
C ASN A 452 -4.44 -3.79 4.54
N LYS A 453 -4.95 -2.75 5.19
CA LYS A 453 -5.00 -1.39 4.66
C LYS A 453 -3.83 -0.59 5.23
N PRO A 454 -2.72 -0.40 4.48
CA PRO A 454 -1.66 0.47 4.96
C PRO A 454 -2.11 1.93 4.95
N ILE A 455 -1.63 2.68 5.94
CA ILE A 455 -1.81 4.13 6.06
C ILE A 455 -0.45 4.79 5.95
N SER A 456 -0.23 5.48 4.83
CA SER A 456 0.95 6.30 4.59
C SER A 456 0.62 7.42 3.63
N VAL A 457 0.83 8.66 4.06
CA VAL A 457 0.67 9.83 3.19
C VAL A 457 1.70 9.78 2.06
N ALA A 458 2.96 9.44 2.37
CA ALA A 458 4.03 9.44 1.38
C ALA A 458 3.94 8.29 0.37
N ALA A 459 3.51 7.08 0.79
CA ALA A 459 3.38 5.94 -0.13
C ALA A 459 2.24 6.12 -1.15
N GLN A 460 1.29 7.05 -0.92
CA GLN A 460 0.26 7.39 -1.90
C GLN A 460 0.79 8.20 -3.09
N PHE A 461 1.95 8.85 -2.94
CA PHE A 461 2.53 9.72 -3.98
C PHE A 461 3.82 9.14 -4.56
N PHE A 462 4.50 8.24 -3.84
CA PHE A 462 5.74 7.62 -4.26
C PHE A 462 5.60 6.09 -4.26
N ASP A 463 5.32 5.51 -5.42
CA ASP A 463 5.07 4.06 -5.58
C ASP A 463 6.22 3.15 -5.11
N ARG A 464 7.43 3.71 -4.95
CA ARG A 464 8.60 2.99 -4.41
C ARG A 464 8.86 3.25 -2.93
N TYR A 465 8.22 4.26 -2.35
CA TYR A 465 8.33 4.57 -0.92
C TYR A 465 7.39 3.67 -0.12
N ARG A 466 7.83 2.44 0.13
CA ARG A 466 7.07 1.45 0.91
C ARG A 466 7.37 1.58 2.40
N PHE A 467 6.98 2.71 2.96
CA PHE A 467 7.02 2.96 4.39
C PHE A 467 5.64 3.31 4.92
N PHE A 468 5.16 2.50 5.84
CA PHE A 468 3.81 2.56 6.38
C PHE A 468 3.88 2.74 7.89
N PRO A 469 3.79 3.97 8.41
CA PRO A 469 3.87 4.22 9.85
C PRO A 469 2.65 3.69 10.61
N GLN A 470 1.54 3.45 9.93
CA GLN A 470 0.30 2.91 10.48
C GLN A 470 -0.34 1.92 9.50
N GLY A 471 -1.20 1.06 10.02
CA GLY A 471 -2.04 0.17 9.23
C GLY A 471 -3.36 -0.14 9.94
N GLU A 472 -4.30 -0.68 9.19
CA GLU A 472 -5.57 -1.22 9.69
C GLU A 472 -5.77 -2.60 9.07
N ILE A 473 -6.32 -3.56 9.80
CA ILE A 473 -6.81 -4.81 9.20
C ILE A 473 -8.30 -4.61 8.94
N HIS A 474 -8.72 -4.82 7.69
CA HIS A 474 -10.11 -4.71 7.25
C HIS A 474 -10.64 -6.11 7.01
N SER A 475 -11.85 -6.37 7.49
CA SER A 475 -12.61 -7.58 7.19
C SER A 475 -13.63 -7.26 6.11
N LEU A 476 -13.49 -7.93 4.96
CA LEU A 476 -14.36 -7.76 3.80
C LEU A 476 -15.20 -9.01 3.59
N GLN A 477 -16.45 -8.84 3.18
CA GLN A 477 -17.33 -9.97 2.83
C GLN A 477 -17.98 -9.70 1.47
N TRP A 478 -18.21 -10.77 0.69
CA TRP A 478 -18.94 -10.69 -0.56
C TRP A 478 -20.45 -10.53 -0.28
N ASP A 479 -21.09 -9.50 -0.88
CA ASP A 479 -22.51 -9.20 -0.67
C ASP A 479 -23.40 -9.48 -1.90
N GLY A 480 -22.85 -10.11 -2.94
CA GLY A 480 -23.52 -10.34 -4.23
C GLY A 480 -23.19 -9.31 -5.31
N VAL A 481 -22.75 -8.10 -4.93
CA VAL A 481 -22.40 -7.01 -5.86
C VAL A 481 -20.92 -6.62 -5.73
N GLY A 482 -20.41 -6.62 -4.51
CA GLY A 482 -19.13 -6.05 -4.12
C GLY A 482 -18.49 -6.74 -2.93
N LEU A 483 -17.28 -6.31 -2.60
CA LEU A 483 -16.67 -6.58 -1.30
C LEU A 483 -17.08 -5.45 -0.35
N ALA A 484 -17.98 -5.76 0.57
CA ALA A 484 -18.43 -4.86 1.62
C ALA A 484 -17.50 -4.94 2.83
N LEU A 485 -17.19 -3.80 3.45
CA LEU A 485 -16.45 -3.75 4.70
C LEU A 485 -17.39 -4.13 5.85
N GLN A 486 -17.09 -5.23 6.55
CA GLN A 486 -17.85 -5.66 7.73
C GLN A 486 -17.35 -4.93 8.98
N TRP A 487 -16.03 -4.95 9.18
CA TRP A 487 -15.39 -4.26 10.29
C TRP A 487 -13.93 -3.97 9.97
N LYS A 488 -13.30 -3.13 10.80
CA LYS A 488 -11.86 -2.87 10.73
C LYS A 488 -11.28 -2.68 12.13
N THR A 489 -9.99 -2.93 12.26
CA THR A 489 -9.27 -2.61 13.49
C THR A 489 -9.14 -1.11 13.67
N ARG A 490 -8.98 -0.66 14.92
CA ARG A 490 -8.34 0.63 15.21
C ARG A 490 -6.99 0.74 14.49
N ARG A 491 -6.53 1.98 14.26
CA ARG A 491 -5.21 2.24 13.66
C ARG A 491 -4.11 1.60 14.51
N ILE A 492 -3.38 0.69 13.88
CA ILE A 492 -2.23 0.02 14.47
C ILE A 492 -1.03 0.94 14.29
N LYS A 493 -0.36 1.29 15.40
CA LYS A 493 0.86 2.11 15.38
C LYS A 493 2.05 1.23 15.00
N GLY A 494 2.60 1.45 13.81
CA GLY A 494 3.66 0.62 13.22
C GLY A 494 3.26 0.11 11.85
N GLY A 495 4.26 -0.32 11.08
CA GLY A 495 4.01 -0.95 9.79
C GLY A 495 3.63 -2.41 9.99
N VAL A 496 2.41 -2.77 9.63
CA VAL A 496 1.98 -4.17 9.56
C VAL A 496 2.92 -4.92 8.62
N MET A 497 3.43 -6.06 9.05
CA MET A 497 4.36 -6.90 8.27
C MET A 497 3.77 -8.26 7.92
N ALA A 498 2.88 -8.79 8.77
CA ALA A 498 2.11 -10.00 8.55
C ALA A 498 0.91 -10.03 9.49
N TYR A 499 -0.10 -10.83 9.16
CA TYR A 499 -1.26 -11.10 10.02
C TYR A 499 -1.78 -12.51 9.74
N GLN A 500 -2.43 -13.10 10.75
CA GLN A 500 -3.01 -14.46 10.70
C GLN A 500 -4.13 -14.55 11.77
N ILE A 501 -5.08 -15.46 11.58
CA ILE A 501 -5.98 -15.91 12.65
C ILE A 501 -5.36 -17.16 13.29
N ALA A 502 -5.03 -17.09 14.58
CA ALA A 502 -4.41 -18.18 15.34
C ALA A 502 -4.59 -17.93 16.85
N ASP A 503 -4.60 -18.99 17.65
CA ASP A 503 -4.53 -18.89 19.12
C ASP A 503 -3.08 -18.55 19.53
N LEU A 504 -2.82 -17.30 19.93
CA LEU A 504 -1.46 -16.80 20.16
C LEU A 504 -0.91 -17.19 21.54
N ASP A 505 -1.75 -17.15 22.58
CA ASP A 505 -1.35 -17.42 23.96
C ASP A 505 -1.77 -18.80 24.48
N ASN A 506 -2.33 -19.63 23.60
CA ASN A 506 -2.72 -21.01 23.83
C ASN A 506 -3.81 -21.15 24.90
N ASP A 507 -4.75 -20.21 24.91
CA ASP A 507 -5.90 -20.19 25.82
C ASP A 507 -7.15 -20.86 25.23
N GLY A 508 -7.09 -21.30 23.96
CA GLY A 508 -8.17 -21.92 23.21
C GLY A 508 -9.06 -20.93 22.46
N ILE A 509 -8.80 -19.62 22.54
CA ILE A 509 -9.51 -18.57 21.84
C ILE A 509 -8.67 -18.12 20.65
N MET A 510 -9.30 -18.01 19.48
CA MET A 510 -8.61 -17.51 18.29
C MET A 510 -8.36 -16.00 18.40
N ASP A 511 -7.15 -15.56 18.07
CA ASP A 511 -6.77 -14.16 17.96
C ASP A 511 -6.60 -13.74 16.50
N LEU A 512 -6.90 -12.47 16.21
CA LEU A 512 -6.24 -11.79 15.11
C LEU A 512 -4.81 -11.45 15.55
N VAL A 513 -3.83 -12.20 15.05
CA VAL A 513 -2.42 -11.99 15.32
C VAL A 513 -1.82 -11.06 14.27
N VAL A 514 -1.19 -9.97 14.70
CA VAL A 514 -0.59 -8.96 13.81
C VAL A 514 0.86 -8.72 14.18
N GLY A 515 1.76 -9.00 13.23
CA GLY A 515 3.16 -8.62 13.30
C GLY A 515 3.35 -7.16 12.86
N ILE A 516 4.06 -6.37 13.65
CA ILE A 516 4.33 -4.96 13.35
C ILE A 516 5.81 -4.63 13.46
N ASN A 517 6.26 -3.67 12.67
CA ASN A 517 7.54 -3.01 12.82
C ASN A 517 7.34 -1.59 13.38
N THR A 518 8.06 -1.26 14.45
CA THR A 518 8.02 0.07 15.06
C THR A 518 8.61 1.13 14.14
N HIS A 519 8.08 2.34 14.23
CA HIS A 519 8.68 3.51 13.62
C HIS A 519 9.92 3.92 14.42
N PRO A 520 11.13 3.93 13.84
CA PRO A 520 12.26 4.57 14.48
C PRO A 520 11.94 6.06 14.48
N GLY A 521 11.99 6.73 15.64
CA GLY A 521 11.44 8.09 15.85
C GLY A 521 11.88 9.17 14.86
N ALA A 522 11.52 10.44 15.10
CA ALA A 522 11.70 11.55 14.14
C ALA A 522 13.12 11.71 13.55
N THR A 523 14.16 11.17 14.19
CA THR A 523 15.55 11.20 13.73
C THR A 523 15.95 10.03 12.81
N GLY A 524 15.15 8.96 12.74
CA GLY A 524 15.40 7.80 11.86
C GLY A 524 16.60 6.92 12.21
N PHE A 525 17.37 7.26 13.26
CA PHE A 525 18.60 6.55 13.65
C PHE A 525 18.37 5.28 14.47
N GLU A 526 17.17 5.07 15.03
CA GLU A 526 16.89 3.85 15.76
C GLU A 526 16.66 2.66 14.81
N ALA A 527 17.07 1.45 15.23
CA ALA A 527 16.71 0.25 14.50
C ALA A 527 15.21 -0.01 14.63
N ARG A 528 14.55 -0.41 13.52
CA ARG A 528 13.18 -0.92 13.56
C ARG A 528 13.13 -2.13 14.48
N LYS A 529 12.12 -2.16 15.36
CA LYS A 529 11.87 -3.29 16.26
C LYS A 529 10.62 -4.01 15.81
N THR A 530 10.61 -5.33 15.91
CA THR A 530 9.42 -6.15 15.65
C THR A 530 8.66 -6.38 16.94
N MET A 531 7.33 -6.33 16.86
CA MET A 531 6.41 -6.74 17.91
C MET A 531 5.30 -7.59 17.31
N VAL A 532 4.70 -8.47 18.12
CA VAL A 532 3.49 -9.21 17.79
C VAL A 532 2.37 -8.74 18.71
N LEU A 533 1.22 -8.46 18.11
CA LEU A 533 -0.01 -8.07 18.78
C LEU A 533 -1.04 -9.19 18.59
N GLY A 534 -1.82 -9.50 19.62
CA GLY A 534 -2.97 -10.39 19.54
C GLY A 534 -4.24 -9.61 19.91
N TYR A 535 -5.30 -9.83 19.14
CA TYR A 535 -6.62 -9.30 19.40
C TYR A 535 -7.59 -10.47 19.54
N PRO A 536 -7.98 -10.84 20.78
CA PRO A 536 -8.88 -11.96 21.01
C PRO A 536 -10.18 -11.79 20.24
N LEU A 537 -10.61 -12.83 19.53
CA LEU A 537 -11.85 -12.83 18.77
C LEU A 537 -13.03 -13.42 19.57
N ASP A 538 -12.87 -13.64 20.88
CA ASP A 538 -13.91 -14.13 21.77
C ASP A 538 -15.21 -13.31 21.66
N LEU A 539 -16.20 -13.93 21.02
CA LEU A 539 -17.53 -13.38 20.80
C LEU A 539 -18.39 -13.45 22.07
N ALA A 540 -18.04 -14.28 23.05
CA ALA A 540 -18.86 -14.55 24.24
C ALA A 540 -18.86 -13.41 25.26
N LYS A 541 -17.91 -12.47 25.17
CA LYS A 541 -17.75 -11.33 26.09
C LYS A 541 -18.21 -9.98 25.51
N ALA A 542 -18.67 -9.95 24.27
CA ALA A 542 -19.20 -8.73 23.69
C ALA A 542 -20.63 -8.51 24.20
N ASP A 543 -20.82 -7.61 25.18
CA ASP A 543 -22.17 -7.18 25.58
C ASP A 543 -22.81 -6.42 24.40
N PRO A 544 -23.97 -6.89 23.87
CA PRO A 544 -24.65 -6.27 22.73
C PRO A 544 -25.02 -4.81 22.97
N ASN A 545 -25.08 -4.38 24.23
CA ASN A 545 -25.43 -3.03 24.63
C ASN A 545 -24.21 -2.14 24.91
N THR A 546 -22.98 -2.59 24.64
CA THR A 546 -21.80 -1.73 24.83
C THR A 546 -21.85 -0.57 23.83
N PRO A 547 -22.06 0.68 24.28
CA PRO A 547 -22.16 1.81 23.37
C PRO A 547 -20.82 2.08 22.68
N ALA A 548 -20.86 2.48 21.42
CA ALA A 548 -19.69 3.06 20.75
C ALA A 548 -19.27 4.33 21.50
N SER A 549 -17.96 4.57 21.69
CA SER A 549 -17.48 5.75 22.41
C SER A 549 -17.98 7.04 21.75
N SER A 550 -18.59 7.94 22.53
CA SER A 550 -19.17 9.21 22.06
C SER A 550 -18.15 10.24 21.58
N ASP A 551 -16.85 10.01 21.75
CA ASP A 551 -15.79 10.99 21.48
C ASP A 551 -15.55 11.27 19.98
N TYR A 552 -16.19 10.55 19.07
CA TYR A 552 -15.85 10.62 17.63
C TYR A 552 -17.03 10.85 16.69
N SER A 553 -18.18 11.32 17.18
CA SER A 553 -19.31 11.74 16.33
C SER A 553 -19.11 13.10 15.62
N GLN A 554 -17.88 13.65 15.58
CA GLN A 554 -17.61 14.97 14.99
C GLN A 554 -16.61 14.98 13.81
N GLU A 555 -16.12 13.84 13.33
CA GLU A 555 -15.21 13.80 12.17
C GLU A 555 -15.68 12.79 11.09
N GLN A 556 -16.82 13.08 10.45
CA GLN A 556 -17.20 12.49 9.16
C GLN A 556 -17.10 13.52 8.04
#